data_AF-A0A8J6CXV1-F1
#
_entry.id   AF-A0A8J6CXV1-F1
#
_cell.length_a   1.000
_cell.length_b   1.000
_cell.length_c   1.000
_cell.angle_alpha   90.00
_cell.angle_beta   90.00
_cell.angle_gamma   90.00
#
_symmetry.space_group_name_H-M   'P 1'
#
loop_
_entity.id
_entity.type
_entity.pdbx_description
1 polymer ?
#
loop_
_entity_poly.entity_id
_entity_poly.type
_entity_poly.pdbx_seq_one_letter_code
_entity_poly.pdbx_strand_id
1 'polypeptide(L)'
;MWVVLLQLKPGLSYYAKDPQATANSLTSLLDKAESVVPLDLQSKTAVRVGATAGLRALGGEAFDKILQSVRELLKSRSTLKSEANGVKILDGSQEGSYEWLYTYGFLVYSYLHYGLLAARAEILKATEDSGNPCILEGFDGMFEFLWLQPTL
;
A
#
# COMPACT_ATOMS: atom_id res chain seq x y z
N MET A 1 -4.72 5.39 6.35
CA MET A 1 -4.29 4.11 5.77
C MET A 1 -2.81 3.95 6.02
N TRP A 2 -2.39 2.93 6.77
CA TRP A 2 -0.97 2.66 7.04
C TRP A 2 -0.42 1.77 5.94
N VAL A 3 0.69 2.17 5.32
CA VAL A 3 1.37 1.37 4.31
C VAL A 3 2.79 1.14 4.79
N VAL A 4 3.06 -0.09 5.23
CA VAL A 4 4.39 -0.53 5.66
C VAL A 4 4.92 -1.47 4.58
N LEU A 5 6.06 -1.10 3.98
CA LEU A 5 6.66 -1.84 2.87
C LEU A 5 7.93 -2.47 3.34
N LEU A 6 7.93 -3.80 3.33
CA LEU A 6 9.05 -4.58 3.78
C LEU A 6 9.34 -5.65 2.75
N GLN A 7 10.60 -5.74 2.36
CA GLN A 7 11.08 -6.73 1.40
C GLN A 7 12.03 -7.68 2.13
N LEU A 8 11.75 -8.98 2.04
CA LEU A 8 12.66 -10.03 2.54
C LEU A 8 13.67 -10.41 1.48
N LYS A 9 14.90 -10.65 1.93
CA LYS A 9 15.94 -11.35 1.19
C LYS A 9 16.53 -12.44 2.10
N PRO A 10 16.50 -13.73 1.71
CA PRO A 10 15.92 -14.28 0.48
C PRO A 10 14.38 -14.27 0.46
N GLY A 11 13.78 -14.34 -0.73
CA GLY A 11 12.33 -14.36 -0.91
C GLY A 11 11.69 -15.74 -0.61
N LEU A 12 10.36 -15.80 -0.58
CA LEU A 12 9.59 -17.01 -0.21
C LEU A 12 9.91 -18.25 -1.05
N SER A 13 10.32 -18.08 -2.31
CA SER A 13 10.70 -19.18 -3.20
C SER A 13 11.98 -19.91 -2.76
N TYR A 14 12.84 -19.28 -1.96
CA TYR A 14 14.03 -19.93 -1.39
C TYR A 14 13.66 -21.09 -0.46
N TYR A 15 12.55 -20.96 0.25
CA TYR A 15 12.06 -21.92 1.23
C TYR A 15 11.05 -22.91 0.64
N ALA A 16 11.01 -23.07 -0.68
CA ALA A 16 10.02 -23.90 -1.39
C ALA A 16 9.87 -25.34 -0.86
N LYS A 17 10.94 -25.88 -0.24
CA LYS A 17 10.99 -27.24 0.32
C LYS A 17 10.49 -27.32 1.77
N ASP A 18 10.34 -26.18 2.44
CA ASP A 18 9.91 -26.06 3.84
C ASP A 18 8.88 -24.92 4.01
N PRO A 19 7.58 -25.25 3.94
CA PRO A 19 6.49 -24.28 4.13
C PRO A 19 6.50 -23.57 5.48
N GLN A 20 6.98 -24.24 6.54
CA GLN A 20 7.03 -23.67 7.89
C GLN A 20 8.17 -22.67 8.02
N ALA A 21 9.37 -23.00 7.51
CA ALA A 21 10.46 -22.03 7.41
C ALA A 21 10.07 -20.81 6.58
N THR A 22 9.29 -21.02 5.50
CA THR A 22 8.75 -19.95 4.67
C THR A 22 7.88 -19.00 5.49
N ALA A 23 6.92 -19.53 6.25
CA ALA A 23 6.07 -18.73 7.11
C ALA A 23 6.88 -18.00 8.19
N ASN A 24 7.78 -18.71 8.87
CA ASN A 24 8.62 -18.13 9.93
C ASN A 24 9.51 -16.99 9.44
N SER A 25 9.90 -16.96 8.15
CA SER A 25 10.65 -15.84 7.58
C SER A 25 9.88 -14.51 7.62
N LEU A 26 8.54 -14.56 7.55
CA LEU A 26 7.65 -13.39 7.59
C LEU A 26 7.52 -12.79 9.00
N THR A 27 7.96 -13.51 10.03
CA THR A 27 7.82 -13.10 11.43
C THR A 27 8.41 -11.74 11.71
N SER A 28 9.62 -11.49 11.23
CA SER A 28 10.31 -10.20 11.42
C SER A 28 9.59 -9.03 10.75
N LEU A 29 8.92 -9.29 9.61
CA LEU A 29 8.15 -8.27 8.92
C LEU A 29 6.86 -7.95 9.65
N LEU A 30 6.23 -8.99 10.20
CA LEU A 30 4.98 -8.88 10.92
C LEU A 30 5.16 -8.11 12.23
N ASP A 31 6.26 -8.35 12.97
CA ASP A 31 6.63 -7.56 14.15
C ASP A 31 6.75 -6.08 13.82
N LYS A 32 7.40 -5.78 12.68
CA LYS A 32 7.59 -4.40 12.26
C LYS A 32 6.27 -3.76 11.82
N ALA A 33 5.41 -4.50 11.12
CA ALA A 33 4.07 -4.02 10.75
C ALA A 33 3.23 -3.71 12.01
N GLU A 34 3.24 -4.60 13.00
CA GLU A 34 2.52 -4.41 14.27
C GLU A 34 3.10 -3.26 15.09
N SER A 35 4.42 -3.05 15.08
CA SER A 35 5.07 -1.94 15.80
C SER A 35 4.69 -0.55 15.27
N VAL A 36 4.27 -0.46 14.01
CA VAL A 36 3.87 0.81 13.37
C VAL A 36 2.38 1.09 13.58
N VAL A 37 1.57 0.05 13.80
CA VAL A 37 0.11 0.18 13.94
C VAL A 37 -0.24 0.31 15.43
N PRO A 38 -0.89 1.40 15.86
CA PRO A 38 -1.37 1.55 17.23
C PRO A 38 -2.26 0.38 17.68
N LEU A 39 -2.09 -0.08 18.92
CA LEU A 39 -2.75 -1.29 19.46
C LEU A 39 -4.28 -1.28 19.28
N ASP A 40 -4.91 -0.12 19.45
CA ASP A 40 -6.35 0.11 19.30
C ASP A 40 -6.84 -0.05 17.84
N LEU A 41 -5.94 0.10 16.87
CA LEU A 41 -6.23 -0.02 15.44
C LEU A 41 -5.82 -1.36 14.84
N GLN A 42 -5.08 -2.21 15.55
CA GLN A 42 -4.57 -3.47 15.01
C GLN A 42 -5.70 -4.41 14.56
N SER A 43 -6.74 -4.58 15.38
CA SER A 43 -7.92 -5.41 15.05
C SER A 43 -8.73 -4.92 13.84
N LYS A 44 -8.56 -3.65 13.45
CA LYS A 44 -9.21 -3.04 12.27
C LYS A 44 -8.30 -3.00 11.05
N THR A 45 -7.00 -3.20 11.24
CA THR A 45 -6.00 -3.08 10.19
C THR A 45 -5.81 -4.40 9.48
N ALA A 46 -6.21 -4.47 8.21
CA ALA A 46 -6.08 -5.69 7.41
C ALA A 46 -4.63 -5.96 7.02
N VAL A 47 -4.16 -7.19 7.27
CA VAL A 47 -2.87 -7.67 6.77
C VAL A 47 -3.07 -8.49 5.50
N ARG A 48 -2.25 -8.21 4.46
CA ARG A 48 -2.32 -8.88 3.17
C ARG A 48 -0.94 -9.28 2.67
N VAL A 49 -0.84 -10.47 2.08
CA VAL A 49 0.38 -11.02 1.49
C VAL A 49 0.10 -11.38 0.03
N GLY A 50 0.86 -10.77 -0.87
CA GLY A 50 0.84 -11.05 -2.30
C GLY A 50 2.08 -11.81 -2.71
N ALA A 51 1.92 -13.00 -3.28
CA ALA A 51 3.02 -13.76 -3.88
C ALA A 51 3.14 -13.45 -5.38
N THR A 52 4.34 -13.12 -5.83
CA THR A 52 4.62 -12.69 -7.22
C THR A 52 5.19 -13.84 -8.07
N ALA A 53 5.72 -13.51 -9.26
CA ALA A 53 6.22 -14.46 -10.26
C ALA A 53 7.15 -15.56 -9.70
N GLY A 54 8.00 -15.23 -8.72
CA GLY A 54 8.95 -16.19 -8.14
C GLY A 54 8.28 -17.38 -7.43
N LEU A 55 7.13 -17.16 -6.77
CA LEU A 55 6.37 -18.25 -6.15
C LEU A 55 5.46 -18.95 -7.16
N ARG A 56 4.92 -18.21 -8.15
CA ARG A 56 4.15 -18.78 -9.26
C ARG A 56 4.93 -19.86 -10.01
N ALA A 57 6.23 -19.65 -10.19
CA ALA A 57 7.11 -20.58 -10.90
C ALA A 57 7.28 -21.96 -10.22
N LEU A 58 6.98 -22.08 -8.92
CA LEU A 58 7.06 -23.37 -8.22
C LEU A 58 5.92 -24.33 -8.63
N GLY A 59 4.72 -23.78 -8.87
CA GLY A 59 3.53 -24.54 -9.28
C GLY A 59 3.07 -25.64 -8.30
N GLY A 60 1.90 -26.22 -8.58
CA GLY A 60 1.39 -27.44 -7.93
C GLY A 60 1.15 -27.35 -6.41
N GLU A 61 1.15 -28.49 -5.74
CA GLU A 61 0.82 -28.56 -4.30
C GLU A 61 1.80 -27.84 -3.37
N ALA A 62 3.03 -27.61 -3.82
CA ALA A 62 4.07 -27.00 -2.98
C ALA A 62 3.72 -25.54 -2.65
N PHE A 63 3.18 -24.77 -3.61
CA PHE A 63 2.79 -23.39 -3.35
C PHE A 63 1.54 -23.31 -2.46
N ASP A 64 0.56 -24.20 -2.64
CA ASP A 64 -0.66 -24.20 -1.83
C ASP A 64 -0.34 -24.43 -0.35
N LYS A 65 0.59 -25.35 -0.06
CA LYS A 65 1.11 -25.62 1.29
C LYS A 65 1.80 -24.38 1.88
N ILE A 66 2.54 -23.63 1.07
CA ILE A 66 3.18 -22.37 1.49
C ILE A 66 2.13 -21.30 1.82
N LEU A 67 1.18 -21.04 0.91
CA LEU A 67 0.14 -20.03 1.16
C LEU A 67 -0.71 -20.39 2.38
N GLN A 68 -0.99 -21.67 2.58
CA GLN A 68 -1.71 -22.15 3.75
C GLN A 68 -0.93 -21.92 5.04
N SER A 69 0.37 -22.24 5.06
CA SER A 69 1.24 -21.99 6.21
C SER A 69 1.32 -20.50 6.55
N VAL A 70 1.35 -19.63 5.54
CA VAL A 70 1.31 -18.17 5.73
C VAL A 70 -0.02 -17.71 6.31
N ARG A 71 -1.16 -18.25 5.83
CA ARG A 71 -2.48 -17.92 6.41
C ARG A 71 -2.58 -18.33 7.88
N GLU A 72 -2.04 -19.49 8.23
CA GLU A 72 -2.01 -19.98 9.61
C GLU A 72 -1.13 -19.11 10.51
N LEU A 73 0.03 -18.69 10.01
CA LEU A 73 0.90 -17.75 10.73
C LEU A 73 0.19 -16.42 11.01
N LEU A 74 -0.45 -15.82 10.00
CA LEU A 74 -1.17 -14.55 10.16
C LEU A 74 -2.30 -14.67 11.17
N LYS A 75 -3.03 -15.79 11.18
CA LYS A 75 -4.12 -16.01 12.14
C LYS A 75 -3.65 -16.31 13.56
N SER A 76 -2.57 -17.07 13.71
CA SER A 76 -2.11 -17.56 15.02
C SER A 76 -1.23 -16.57 15.75
N ARG A 77 -0.41 -15.80 15.02
CA ARG A 77 0.57 -14.90 15.62
C ARG A 77 0.13 -13.45 15.60
N SER A 78 -0.57 -12.98 14.55
CA SER A 78 -0.84 -11.56 14.39
C SER A 78 -2.08 -11.09 15.15
N THR A 79 -2.00 -9.88 15.67
CA THR A 79 -3.16 -9.12 16.16
C THR A 79 -3.87 -8.34 15.05
N LEU A 80 -3.26 -8.26 13.86
CA LEU A 80 -3.83 -7.63 12.68
C LEU A 80 -4.99 -8.46 12.12
N LYS A 81 -5.94 -7.79 11.46
CA LYS A 81 -7.10 -8.44 10.87
C LYS A 81 -6.68 -9.31 9.67
N SER A 82 -6.73 -10.62 9.84
CA SER A 82 -6.56 -11.56 8.73
C SER A 82 -7.87 -11.78 7.98
N GLU A 83 -7.87 -11.53 6.66
CA GLU A 83 -9.02 -11.78 5.78
C GLU A 83 -8.87 -13.12 5.03
N ALA A 84 -9.99 -13.75 4.65
CA ALA A 84 -9.96 -15.04 3.95
C ALA A 84 -9.19 -14.98 2.61
N ASN A 85 -9.29 -13.85 1.91
CA ASN A 85 -8.58 -13.54 0.66
C ASN A 85 -7.31 -12.70 0.90
N GLY A 86 -6.83 -12.60 2.15
CA GLY A 86 -5.67 -11.79 2.51
C GLY A 86 -4.35 -12.33 1.97
N VAL A 87 -4.27 -13.62 1.66
CA VAL A 87 -3.08 -14.28 1.11
C VAL A 87 -3.41 -14.85 -0.26
N LYS A 88 -2.81 -14.27 -1.30
CA LYS A 88 -3.09 -14.63 -2.71
C LYS A 88 -1.85 -14.55 -3.60
N ILE A 89 -1.91 -15.27 -4.71
CA ILE A 89 -1.01 -15.07 -5.83
C ILE A 89 -1.48 -13.83 -6.60
N LEU A 90 -0.53 -12.96 -6.93
CA LEU A 90 -0.76 -11.83 -7.81
C LEU A 90 -0.44 -12.26 -9.24
N ASP A 91 -1.40 -12.09 -10.14
CA ASP A 91 -1.13 -12.15 -11.56
C ASP A 91 -0.29 -10.94 -12.01
N GLY A 92 0.27 -10.98 -13.22
CA GLY A 92 1.14 -9.90 -13.71
C GLY A 92 0.43 -8.55 -13.85
N SER A 93 -0.88 -8.53 -14.13
CA SER A 93 -1.65 -7.29 -14.22
C SER A 93 -1.91 -6.69 -12.85
N GLN A 94 -2.18 -7.52 -11.85
CA GLN A 94 -2.33 -7.10 -10.46
C GLN A 94 -1.00 -6.59 -9.91
N GLU A 95 0.08 -7.33 -10.12
CA GLU A 95 1.44 -6.95 -9.73
C GLU A 95 1.80 -5.57 -10.32
N GLY A 96 1.60 -5.38 -11.64
CA GLY A 96 1.83 -4.10 -12.30
C GLY A 96 0.89 -2.97 -11.83
N SER A 97 -0.38 -3.28 -11.55
CA SER A 97 -1.33 -2.28 -11.04
C SER A 97 -1.00 -1.84 -9.62
N TYR A 98 -0.59 -2.77 -8.74
CA TYR A 98 -0.16 -2.47 -7.38
C TYR A 98 1.16 -1.70 -7.38
N GLU A 99 2.11 -2.07 -8.25
CA GLU A 99 3.36 -1.34 -8.42
C GLU A 99 3.12 0.07 -8.96
N TRP A 100 2.21 0.24 -9.94
CA TRP A 100 1.85 1.55 -10.47
C TRP A 100 1.13 2.41 -9.42
N LEU A 101 0.17 1.83 -8.69
CA LEU A 101 -0.51 2.52 -7.59
C LEU A 101 0.48 2.91 -6.49
N TYR A 102 1.44 2.04 -6.16
CA TYR A 102 2.47 2.33 -5.18
C TYR A 102 3.43 3.44 -5.64
N THR A 103 3.92 3.34 -6.88
CA THR A 103 4.94 4.22 -7.43
C THR A 103 4.39 5.56 -7.88
N TYR A 104 3.15 5.62 -8.35
CA TYR A 104 2.56 6.84 -8.89
C TYR A 104 1.37 7.30 -8.08
N GLY A 105 0.47 6.40 -7.70
CA GLY A 105 -0.72 6.76 -6.92
C GLY A 105 -0.40 7.25 -5.51
N PHE A 106 0.33 6.48 -4.71
CA PHE A 106 0.66 6.82 -3.33
C PHE A 106 1.60 8.02 -3.23
N LEU A 107 2.54 8.14 -4.17
CA LEU A 107 3.38 9.34 -4.31
C LEU A 107 2.51 10.56 -4.57
N VAL A 108 1.63 10.55 -5.58
CA VAL A 108 0.73 11.68 -5.88
C VAL A 108 -0.22 12.02 -4.72
N TYR A 109 -0.74 11.02 -4.00
CA TYR A 109 -1.58 11.23 -2.80
C TYR A 109 -0.81 11.75 -1.58
N SER A 110 0.45 11.36 -1.39
CA SER A 110 1.31 11.95 -0.35
C SER A 110 1.65 13.41 -0.67
N TYR A 111 1.66 13.77 -1.95
CA TYR A 111 1.72 15.14 -2.43
C TYR A 111 0.34 15.79 -2.56
N LEU A 112 -0.75 15.32 -1.94
CA LEU A 112 -2.09 15.92 -2.13
C LEU A 112 -2.33 17.25 -1.38
N HIS A 113 -1.27 17.93 -0.95
CA HIS A 113 -1.27 19.39 -0.76
C HIS A 113 -0.44 20.14 -1.84
N TYR A 114 0.11 19.43 -2.82
CA TYR A 114 1.06 19.93 -3.85
C TYR A 114 0.91 19.29 -5.25
N GLY A 115 -0.14 18.51 -5.53
CA GLY A 115 -0.45 18.11 -6.92
C GLY A 115 -0.67 19.37 -7.78
N LEU A 116 -0.28 19.38 -9.06
CA LEU A 116 -0.21 20.61 -9.88
C LEU A 116 -1.49 21.49 -9.80
N LEU A 117 -2.67 20.87 -9.78
CA LEU A 117 -3.95 21.58 -9.66
C LEU A 117 -4.27 22.01 -8.22
N ALA A 118 -3.92 21.21 -7.21
CA ALA A 118 -4.11 21.53 -5.80
C ALA A 118 -3.12 22.62 -5.32
N ALA A 119 -1.87 22.56 -5.76
CA ALA A 119 -0.86 23.60 -5.55
C ALA A 119 -1.32 24.94 -6.14
N ARG A 120 -1.90 24.93 -7.35
CA ARG A 120 -2.44 26.13 -7.99
C ARG A 120 -3.61 26.73 -7.19
N ALA A 121 -4.50 25.88 -6.65
CA ALA A 121 -5.59 26.33 -5.80
C ALA A 121 -5.09 26.95 -4.47
N GLU A 122 -4.09 26.36 -3.81
CA GLU A 122 -3.49 26.90 -2.59
C GLU A 122 -2.73 28.22 -2.84
N ILE A 123 -1.99 28.33 -3.95
CA ILE A 123 -1.30 29.56 -4.36
C ILE A 123 -2.29 30.69 -4.62
N LEU A 124 -3.40 30.40 -5.29
CA LEU A 124 -4.47 31.37 -5.56
C LEU A 124 -5.22 31.78 -4.29
N LYS A 125 -5.41 30.85 -3.36
CA LYS A 125 -6.04 31.11 -2.06
C LYS A 125 -5.17 31.98 -1.14
N ALA A 126 -3.84 31.86 -1.25
CA ALA A 126 -2.91 32.61 -0.41
C ALA A 126 -2.88 34.13 -0.70
N THR A 127 -3.38 34.58 -1.85
CA THR A 127 -3.31 35.99 -2.28
C THR A 127 -4.61 36.77 -2.14
N GLU A 128 -5.72 36.13 -1.75
CA GLU A 128 -7.07 36.74 -1.70
C GLU A 128 -7.35 37.67 -2.91
N ASP A 129 -8.07 38.78 -2.71
CA ASP A 129 -8.48 39.76 -3.73
C ASP A 129 -7.34 40.71 -4.17
N SER A 130 -6.13 40.54 -3.62
CA SER A 130 -4.95 41.27 -4.10
C SER A 130 -4.34 40.50 -5.26
N GLY A 131 -4.29 41.12 -6.45
CA GLY A 131 -3.86 40.46 -7.69
C GLY A 131 -2.66 39.53 -7.51
N ASN A 132 -2.80 38.28 -7.95
CA ASN A 132 -1.79 37.25 -7.74
C ASN A 132 -0.64 37.41 -8.76
N PRO A 133 0.63 37.58 -8.33
CA PRO A 133 1.77 37.78 -9.23
C PRO A 133 2.12 36.55 -10.07
N CYS A 134 1.51 35.40 -9.78
CA CYS A 134 1.62 34.18 -10.57
C CYS A 134 0.56 34.07 -11.69
N ILE A 135 -0.30 35.09 -11.87
CA ILE A 135 -1.26 35.20 -12.97
C ILE A 135 -0.74 36.18 -14.01
N LEU A 136 -0.86 35.79 -15.29
CA LEU A 136 -0.41 36.62 -16.41
C LEU A 136 -1.26 37.89 -16.51
N GLU A 137 -0.60 39.01 -16.80
CA GLU A 137 -1.24 40.31 -16.98
C GLU A 137 -2.30 40.25 -18.10
N GLY A 138 -3.52 40.69 -17.80
CA GLY A 138 -4.66 40.63 -18.72
C GLY A 138 -5.52 39.36 -18.66
N PHE A 139 -5.24 38.41 -17.76
CA PHE A 139 -6.09 37.24 -17.52
C PHE A 139 -7.11 37.51 -16.41
N ASP A 140 -8.41 37.54 -16.77
CA ASP A 140 -9.54 37.66 -15.83
C ASP A 140 -10.47 36.45 -15.99
N GLY A 141 -10.19 35.38 -15.24
CA GLY A 141 -10.90 34.11 -15.35
C GLY A 141 -10.96 33.38 -14.02
N MET A 142 -12.00 32.56 -13.84
CA MET A 142 -12.26 31.84 -12.59
C MET A 142 -11.66 30.42 -12.63
N PHE A 143 -11.07 29.98 -11.52
CA PHE A 143 -10.53 28.63 -11.37
C PHE A 143 -11.42 27.82 -10.41
N GLU A 144 -12.15 26.82 -10.92
CA GLU A 144 -12.94 25.92 -10.09
C GLU A 144 -12.15 24.66 -9.73
N PHE A 145 -11.99 24.40 -8.44
CA PHE A 145 -11.39 23.17 -7.92
C PHE A 145 -12.33 22.52 -6.89
N LEU A 146 -12.78 21.30 -7.19
CA LEU A 146 -13.67 20.56 -6.31
C LEU A 146 -12.86 19.82 -5.25
N TRP A 147 -12.91 20.32 -4.00
CA TRP A 147 -12.38 19.58 -2.86
C TRP A 147 -13.27 18.38 -2.57
N LEU A 148 -12.82 17.17 -2.91
CA LEU A 148 -13.38 15.95 -2.34
C LEU A 148 -12.94 15.89 -0.86
N GLN A 149 -13.70 16.54 0.02
CA GLN A 149 -13.48 16.39 1.45
C GLN A 149 -13.83 14.94 1.85
N PRO A 150 -12.93 14.19 2.48
CA PRO A 150 -13.30 12.93 3.12
C PRO A 150 -14.20 13.27 4.31
N THR A 151 -15.49 13.01 4.19
CA THR A 151 -16.40 13.03 5.34
C THR A 151 -16.00 11.90 6.30
N LEU A 152 -15.67 12.27 7.54
CA LEU A 152 -15.37 11.36 8.66
C LEU A 152 -16.56 10.45 8.98
#